data_AF-A0A8T2T1R7-F1
#
_entry.id   AF-A0A8T2T1R7-F1
#
_cell.length_a   1.000
_cell.length_b   1.000
_cell.length_c   1.000
_cell.angle_alpha   90.00
_cell.angle_beta   90.00
_cell.angle_gamma   90.00
#
_symmetry.space_group_name_H-M   'P 1'
#
loop_
_entity.id
_entity.type
_entity.pdbx_description
1 polymer ?
#
loop_
_entity_poly.entity_id
_entity_poly.type
_entity_poly.pdbx_seq_one_letter_code
_entity_poly.pdbx_strand_id
1 'polypeptide(L)'
;MENDKGLGNNTADYNELKASLMERGLSVTVAQVSRPDWLRNALGLLDRNYWSGTLSPRPVLDWYFERIKVAISTAKQQVEGDMKVSLVGHSAGGWLARVYMAEFGIDDIAVLVSLGTPHLPPPKGIPGVIDQTRGLLDYVNEVCPGSCFAPDVDYICVAGRFVKGERFFSEKRPAVAATGLGALVATNEGEIRSVSELSNSKNDNEKEKQNAISFQSRIVGQGYKQVCGQADVWGDGVVPQVSAHLDGAKNITLDGVYHSPVGARHPDRPWYGSEGILEHWIPHLL
;
A
#
# COMPACT_ATOMS: atom_id res chain seq x y z
N MET A 1 -0.15 -20.99 16.21
CA MET A 1 -0.56 -21.06 14.79
C MET A 1 -1.58 -19.96 14.58
N GLU A 2 -1.09 -18.77 14.25
CA GLU A 2 -1.92 -17.59 14.00
C GLU A 2 -2.33 -17.66 12.52
N ASN A 3 -3.60 -18.00 12.28
CA ASN A 3 -4.16 -18.03 10.94
C ASN A 3 -4.38 -16.59 10.47
N ASP A 4 -3.36 -16.02 9.84
CA ASP A 4 -3.35 -14.66 9.30
C ASP A 4 -4.18 -14.60 8.01
N LYS A 5 -5.46 -14.22 8.14
CA LYS A 5 -6.38 -14.03 7.02
C LYS A 5 -6.60 -12.54 6.77
N GLY A 6 -5.96 -12.02 5.73
CA GLY A 6 -6.48 -11.02 4.78
C GLY A 6 -6.85 -9.61 5.26
N LEU A 7 -6.31 -8.61 4.55
CA LEU A 7 -6.65 -7.17 4.60
C LEU A 7 -6.40 -6.45 5.94
N GLY A 8 -5.88 -5.23 5.81
CA GLY A 8 -5.73 -4.31 6.92
C GLY A 8 -4.36 -4.37 7.57
N ASN A 9 -3.65 -3.24 7.56
CA ASN A 9 -2.44 -3.12 8.34
C ASN A 9 -2.77 -3.16 9.84
N ASN A 10 -1.80 -3.58 10.64
CA ASN A 10 -1.83 -3.50 12.09
C ASN A 10 -0.74 -2.55 12.59
N THR A 11 -0.97 -1.84 13.68
CA THR A 11 0.08 -1.05 14.38
C THR A 11 1.37 -1.86 14.55
N ALA A 12 1.25 -3.13 14.96
CA ALA A 12 2.38 -4.00 15.27
C ALA A 12 3.25 -4.32 14.05
N ASP A 13 2.70 -4.25 12.83
CA ASP A 13 3.44 -4.51 11.59
C ASP A 13 4.58 -3.50 11.38
N TYR A 14 4.51 -2.33 12.03
CA TYR A 14 5.50 -1.24 11.89
C TYR A 14 6.40 -1.08 13.12
N ASN A 15 6.38 -2.01 14.08
CA ASN A 15 7.21 -1.90 15.28
C ASN A 15 8.72 -1.87 14.97
N GLU A 16 9.18 -2.67 14.00
CA GLU A 16 10.58 -2.67 13.57
C GLU A 16 10.95 -1.34 12.91
N LEU A 17 10.12 -0.85 11.97
CA LEU A 17 10.33 0.46 11.34
C LEU A 17 10.38 1.58 12.40
N LYS A 18 9.44 1.56 13.35
CA LYS A 18 9.42 2.51 14.47
C LYS A 18 10.73 2.47 15.24
N ALA A 19 11.21 1.29 15.61
CA ALA A 19 12.47 1.14 16.34
C ALA A 19 13.65 1.71 15.54
N SER A 20 13.77 1.35 14.25
CA SER A 20 14.85 1.84 13.39
C SER A 20 14.83 3.36 13.18
N LEU A 21 13.66 3.98 13.13
CA LEU A 21 13.50 5.43 13.06
C LEU A 21 13.87 6.11 14.39
N MET A 22 13.46 5.53 15.52
CA MET A 22 13.81 6.05 16.84
C MET A 22 15.31 5.94 17.15
N GLU A 23 15.96 4.86 16.72
CA GLU A 23 17.42 4.70 16.80
C GLU A 23 18.18 5.79 16.02
N ARG A 24 17.54 6.39 15.01
CA ARG A 24 18.06 7.52 14.23
C ARG A 24 17.72 8.88 14.83
N GLY A 25 17.15 8.92 16.04
CA GLY A 25 16.84 10.15 16.77
C GLY A 25 15.49 10.78 16.42
N LEU A 26 14.63 10.10 15.66
CA LEU A 26 13.30 10.60 15.31
C LEU A 26 12.28 10.30 16.41
N SER A 27 11.38 11.26 16.68
CA SER A 27 10.19 11.02 17.50
C SER A 27 9.09 10.39 16.62
N VAL A 28 8.65 9.18 16.98
CA VAL A 28 7.75 8.39 16.10
C VAL A 28 6.51 7.92 16.86
N THR A 29 5.35 8.32 16.34
CA THR A 29 4.04 7.81 16.74
C THR A 29 3.40 7.03 15.59
N VAL A 30 2.92 5.81 15.90
CA VAL A 30 2.20 4.96 14.93
C VAL A 30 0.70 5.07 15.20
N ALA A 31 -0.09 5.38 14.17
CA ALA A 31 -1.54 5.42 14.27
C ALA A 31 -2.08 4.05 14.69
N GLN A 32 -2.98 4.05 15.68
CA GLN A 32 -3.47 2.81 16.28
C GLN A 32 -4.54 2.17 15.40
N VAL A 33 -4.15 1.18 14.60
CA VAL A 33 -5.02 0.45 13.68
C VAL A 33 -4.88 -1.04 13.93
N SER A 34 -6.01 -1.73 14.00
CA SER A 34 -6.07 -3.18 14.12
C SER A 34 -6.72 -3.80 12.88
N ARG A 35 -6.37 -5.05 12.56
CA ARG A 35 -7.00 -5.80 11.45
C ARG A 35 -8.53 -5.82 11.57
N PRO A 36 -9.13 -6.01 12.76
CA PRO A 36 -10.58 -5.91 12.93
C PRO A 36 -11.19 -4.55 12.58
N ASP A 37 -10.42 -3.46 12.72
CA ASP A 37 -10.93 -2.12 12.38
C ASP A 37 -11.29 -2.02 10.89
N TRP A 38 -10.61 -2.77 10.02
CA TRP A 38 -10.87 -2.81 8.60
C TRP A 38 -12.19 -3.50 8.22
N LEU A 39 -12.79 -4.31 9.11
CA LEU A 39 -14.14 -4.81 8.90
C LEU A 39 -15.19 -3.68 8.91
N ARG A 40 -14.88 -2.50 9.47
CA ARG A 40 -15.77 -1.33 9.37
C ARG A 40 -15.91 -0.84 7.94
N ASN A 41 -14.90 -1.03 7.10
CA ASN A 41 -14.99 -0.73 5.67
C ASN A 41 -15.89 -1.77 4.95
N ALA A 42 -15.99 -2.99 5.49
CA ALA A 42 -16.92 -4.01 5.00
C ALA A 42 -18.38 -3.75 5.45
N LEU A 43 -18.64 -2.98 6.52
CA LEU A 43 -20.00 -2.48 6.81
C LEU A 43 -20.52 -1.55 5.70
N GLY A 44 -19.62 -0.97 4.89
CA GLY A 44 -19.95 -0.29 3.65
C GLY A 44 -20.66 -1.19 2.62
N LEU A 45 -20.60 -2.52 2.72
CA LEU A 45 -21.34 -3.45 1.85
C LEU A 45 -22.87 -3.27 1.92
N LEU A 46 -23.37 -2.66 3.00
CA LEU A 46 -24.79 -2.31 3.16
C LEU A 46 -25.16 -1.00 2.45
N ASP A 47 -24.18 -0.21 1.99
CA ASP A 47 -24.38 1.02 1.23
C ASP A 47 -24.56 0.69 -0.26
N ARG A 48 -25.61 1.25 -0.88
CA ARG A 48 -25.82 1.15 -2.33
C ARG A 48 -24.66 1.76 -3.12
N ASN A 49 -24.02 2.80 -2.57
CA ASN A 49 -22.86 3.46 -3.17
C ASN A 49 -21.63 2.56 -3.25
N TYR A 50 -21.55 1.55 -2.37
CA TYR A 50 -20.49 0.53 -2.43
C TYR A 50 -20.60 -0.30 -3.70
N TRP A 51 -21.82 -0.68 -4.07
CA TRP A 51 -22.09 -1.49 -5.25
C TRP A 51 -22.00 -0.68 -6.55
N SER A 52 -22.29 0.63 -6.51
CA SER A 52 -22.08 1.53 -7.66
C SER A 52 -20.65 2.04 -7.79
N GLY A 53 -19.76 1.79 -6.82
CA GLY A 53 -18.38 2.27 -6.85
C GLY A 53 -18.26 3.79 -6.70
N THR A 54 -19.16 4.39 -5.93
CA THR A 54 -19.22 5.84 -5.68
C THR A 54 -19.18 6.14 -4.18
N LEU A 55 -18.39 5.38 -3.42
CA LEU A 55 -18.25 5.62 -1.98
C LEU A 55 -17.68 7.02 -1.74
N SER A 56 -18.33 7.76 -0.84
CA SER A 56 -17.75 8.96 -0.23
C SER A 56 -16.83 8.55 0.92
N PRO A 57 -15.70 9.24 1.13
CA PRO A 57 -14.85 8.98 2.29
C PRO A 57 -15.59 9.07 3.62
N ARG A 58 -16.52 10.01 3.75
CA ARG A 58 -17.30 10.19 4.98
C ARG A 58 -18.70 9.62 4.80
N PRO A 59 -19.21 8.84 5.77
CA PRO A 59 -18.61 8.51 7.07
C PRO A 59 -17.72 7.25 7.06
N VAL A 60 -17.51 6.61 5.90
CA VAL A 60 -16.87 5.28 5.78
C VAL A 60 -15.48 5.20 6.44
N LEU A 61 -14.69 6.26 6.31
CA LEU A 61 -13.30 6.35 6.74
C LEU A 61 -13.09 7.22 7.98
N ASP A 62 -14.16 7.75 8.60
CA ASP A 62 -14.08 8.62 9.78
C ASP A 62 -13.30 7.95 10.91
N TRP A 63 -13.46 6.64 11.08
CA TRP A 63 -12.70 5.89 12.08
C TRP A 63 -11.19 5.95 11.84
N TYR A 64 -10.73 5.95 10.59
CA TYR A 64 -9.31 6.00 10.22
C TYR A 64 -8.79 7.43 10.37
N PHE A 65 -9.57 8.42 9.96
CA PHE A 65 -9.23 9.84 10.12
C PHE A 65 -9.08 10.22 11.60
N GLU A 66 -9.90 9.66 12.49
CA GLU A 66 -9.72 9.82 13.93
C GLU A 66 -8.39 9.22 14.42
N ARG A 67 -7.96 8.07 13.87
CA ARG A 67 -6.63 7.49 14.19
C ARG A 67 -5.49 8.39 13.73
N ILE A 68 -5.58 9.00 12.55
CA ILE A 68 -4.59 9.98 12.07
C ILE A 68 -4.55 11.18 13.02
N LYS A 69 -5.71 11.78 13.32
CA LYS A 69 -5.81 12.96 14.19
C LYS A 69 -5.20 12.72 15.59
N VAL A 70 -5.51 11.58 16.20
CA VAL A 70 -4.95 11.19 17.50
C VAL A 70 -3.44 10.98 17.41
N ALA A 71 -2.95 10.37 16.34
CA ALA A 71 -1.51 10.14 16.12
C ALA A 71 -0.74 11.45 15.96
N ILE A 72 -1.26 12.40 15.15
CA ILE A 72 -0.68 13.74 15.00
C ILE A 72 -0.65 14.45 16.34
N SER A 73 -1.77 14.48 17.06
CA SER A 73 -1.87 15.14 18.37
C SER A 73 -0.87 14.55 19.38
N THR A 74 -0.71 13.23 19.38
CA THR A 74 0.24 12.53 20.27
C THR A 74 1.69 12.81 19.88
N ALA A 75 2.02 12.83 18.58
CA ALA A 75 3.35 13.17 18.10
C ALA A 75 3.74 14.61 18.48
N LYS A 76 2.82 15.58 18.32
CA LYS A 76 3.07 16.97 18.71
C LYS A 76 3.27 17.14 20.22
N GLN A 77 2.66 16.31 21.06
CA GLN A 77 2.86 16.33 22.51
C GLN A 77 4.23 15.75 22.95
N GLN A 78 4.95 15.06 22.07
CA GLN A 78 6.25 14.45 22.36
C GLN A 78 7.43 15.40 22.08
N VAL A 79 7.17 16.56 21.48
CA VAL A 79 8.20 17.53 21.09
C VAL A 79 7.84 18.91 21.64
N GLU A 80 8.85 19.74 21.90
CA GLU A 80 8.64 21.12 22.33
C GLU A 80 8.41 22.04 21.13
N GLY A 81 7.49 23.00 21.28
CA GLY A 81 7.16 23.98 20.25
C GLY A 81 6.01 23.55 19.33
N ASP A 82 5.56 24.49 18.49
CA ASP A 82 4.50 24.24 17.51
C ASP A 82 5.09 23.72 16.19
N MET A 83 5.54 22.46 16.22
CA MET A 83 6.11 21.79 15.06
C MET A 83 5.05 21.02 14.25
N LYS A 84 5.13 21.13 12.93
CA LYS A 84 4.42 20.25 12.00
C LYS A 84 5.01 18.83 12.02
N VAL A 85 4.28 17.85 11.50
CA VAL A 85 4.71 16.46 11.40
C VAL A 85 5.00 16.02 9.96
N SER A 86 5.83 14.98 9.84
CA SER A 86 5.92 14.16 8.64
C SER A 86 4.95 12.97 8.75
N LEU A 87 4.02 12.84 7.81
CA LEU A 87 3.15 11.66 7.70
C LEU A 87 3.83 10.61 6.83
N VAL A 88 3.95 9.38 7.33
CA VAL A 88 4.41 8.22 6.56
C VAL A 88 3.24 7.27 6.34
N GLY A 89 2.77 7.18 5.10
CA GLY A 89 1.67 6.31 4.70
C GLY A 89 2.14 5.13 3.86
N HIS A 90 1.93 3.90 4.32
CA HIS A 90 2.22 2.69 3.55
C HIS A 90 0.96 2.15 2.88
N SER A 91 1.07 1.73 1.62
CA SER A 91 -0.02 1.14 0.84
C SER A 91 -1.25 2.05 0.87
N ALA A 92 -2.40 1.59 1.36
CA ALA A 92 -3.60 2.42 1.48
C ALA A 92 -3.42 3.68 2.37
N GLY A 93 -2.52 3.64 3.36
CA GLY A 93 -2.28 4.75 4.27
C GLY A 93 -1.84 6.04 3.57
N GLY A 94 -1.13 5.95 2.45
CA GLY A 94 -0.67 7.14 1.72
C GLY A 94 -1.79 7.90 1.03
N TRP A 95 -2.73 7.21 0.36
CA TRP A 95 -3.88 7.89 -0.25
C TRP A 95 -4.92 8.28 0.80
N LEU A 96 -5.05 7.53 1.91
CA LEU A 96 -5.87 7.93 3.06
C LEU A 96 -5.34 9.21 3.71
N ALA A 97 -4.03 9.41 3.78
CA ALA A 97 -3.45 10.67 4.25
C ALA A 97 -3.77 11.84 3.32
N ARG A 98 -3.78 11.62 1.99
CA ARG A 98 -4.25 12.64 1.02
C ARG A 98 -5.71 13.03 1.25
N VAL A 99 -6.58 12.05 1.47
CA VAL A 99 -7.99 12.32 1.80
C VAL A 99 -8.10 13.07 3.13
N TYR A 100 -7.34 12.67 4.15
CA TYR A 100 -7.33 13.38 5.44
C TYR A 100 -6.94 14.85 5.27
N MET A 101 -5.88 15.16 4.51
CA MET A 101 -5.47 16.53 4.24
C MET A 101 -6.55 17.32 3.49
N ALA A 102 -7.25 16.68 2.53
CA ALA A 102 -8.35 17.31 1.80
C ALA A 102 -9.59 17.61 2.67
N GLU A 103 -9.90 16.73 3.62
CA GLU A 103 -11.09 16.84 4.48
C GLU A 103 -10.86 17.72 5.72
N PHE A 104 -9.65 17.71 6.28
CA PHE A 104 -9.34 18.29 7.58
C PHE A 104 -8.27 19.39 7.55
N GLY A 105 -7.62 19.63 6.41
CA GLY A 105 -6.57 20.64 6.26
C GLY A 105 -5.15 20.11 6.51
N ILE A 106 -4.18 21.01 6.40
CA ILE A 106 -2.74 20.71 6.39
C ILE A 106 -1.94 21.44 7.49
N ASP A 107 -2.62 22.11 8.42
CA ASP A 107 -1.98 23.01 9.40
C ASP A 107 -0.90 22.31 10.23
N ASP A 108 -1.11 21.04 10.55
CA ASP A 108 -0.17 20.23 11.33
C ASP A 108 0.82 19.41 10.49
N ILE A 109 0.77 19.50 9.15
CA ILE A 109 1.48 18.59 8.25
C ILE A 109 2.45 19.37 7.37
N ALA A 110 3.69 18.89 7.29
CA ALA A 110 4.73 19.47 6.42
C ALA A 110 5.14 18.53 5.29
N VAL A 111 5.13 17.22 5.53
CA VAL A 111 5.59 16.22 4.56
C VAL A 111 4.63 15.04 4.54
N LEU A 112 4.32 14.54 3.35
CA LEU A 112 3.73 13.22 3.13
C LEU A 112 4.74 12.33 2.41
N VAL A 113 5.25 11.32 3.11
CA VAL A 113 5.99 10.20 2.51
C VAL A 113 5.05 9.03 2.30
N SER A 114 4.87 8.59 1.06
CA SER A 114 4.08 7.41 0.71
C SER A 114 4.97 6.24 0.30
N LEU A 115 4.77 5.07 0.89
CA LEU A 115 5.53 3.84 0.61
C LEU A 115 4.63 2.85 -0.14
N GLY A 116 4.93 2.57 -1.41
CA GLY A 116 4.16 1.61 -2.21
C GLY A 116 2.66 1.90 -2.28
N THR A 117 2.26 3.18 -2.31
CA THR A 117 0.85 3.59 -2.24
C THR A 117 0.21 3.66 -3.63
N PRO A 118 -0.91 2.98 -3.91
CA PRO A 118 -1.61 3.17 -5.18
C PRO A 118 -2.38 4.50 -5.14
N HIS A 119 -1.83 5.54 -5.79
CA HIS A 119 -2.38 6.90 -5.77
C HIS A 119 -3.46 7.17 -6.81
N LEU A 120 -3.53 6.36 -7.86
CA LEU A 120 -4.41 6.55 -9.01
C LEU A 120 -5.51 5.50 -9.04
N PRO A 121 -6.76 5.86 -9.41
CA PRO A 121 -7.82 4.89 -9.61
C PRO A 121 -7.48 3.98 -10.79
N PRO A 122 -7.96 2.73 -10.80
CA PRO A 122 -7.83 1.89 -11.97
C PRO A 122 -8.58 2.50 -13.17
N PRO A 123 -8.04 2.37 -14.40
CA PRO A 123 -8.70 2.89 -15.59
C PRO A 123 -10.07 2.26 -15.81
N LYS A 124 -11.05 3.09 -16.18
CA LYS A 124 -12.44 2.69 -16.42
C LYS A 124 -12.55 1.87 -17.70
N GLY A 125 -13.47 0.90 -17.72
CA GLY A 125 -13.79 0.11 -18.91
C GLY A 125 -12.81 -1.02 -19.24
N ILE A 126 -11.80 -1.30 -18.41
CA ILE A 126 -10.90 -2.43 -18.64
C ILE A 126 -11.57 -3.76 -18.26
N PRO A 127 -11.69 -4.73 -19.18
CA PRO A 127 -12.38 -5.99 -18.90
C PRO A 127 -11.77 -6.77 -17.73
N GLY A 128 -12.62 -7.07 -16.74
CA GLY A 128 -12.27 -7.83 -15.54
C GLY A 128 -11.53 -7.03 -14.47
N VAL A 129 -11.42 -5.71 -14.60
CA VAL A 129 -10.90 -4.82 -13.55
C VAL A 129 -12.05 -4.31 -12.70
N ILE A 130 -11.92 -4.46 -11.39
CA ILE A 130 -12.88 -3.97 -10.40
C ILE A 130 -12.13 -3.06 -9.44
N ASP A 131 -12.58 -1.81 -9.32
CA ASP A 131 -12.04 -0.87 -8.35
C ASP A 131 -12.27 -1.37 -6.91
N GLN A 132 -11.18 -1.75 -6.26
CA GLN A 132 -11.19 -2.25 -4.88
C GLN A 132 -11.44 -1.14 -3.87
N THR A 133 -11.19 0.12 -4.25
CA THR A 133 -11.46 1.30 -3.42
C THR A 133 -12.87 1.84 -3.58
N ARG A 134 -13.64 1.27 -4.51
CA ARG A 134 -15.06 1.57 -4.75
C ARG A 134 -15.33 3.07 -4.93
N GLY A 135 -14.45 3.75 -5.67
CA GLY A 135 -14.56 5.18 -6.01
C GLY A 135 -13.75 6.11 -5.10
N LEU A 136 -13.17 5.62 -4.00
CA LEU A 136 -12.41 6.50 -3.08
C LEU A 136 -11.13 7.06 -3.72
N LEU A 137 -10.47 6.31 -4.60
CA LEU A 137 -9.34 6.85 -5.37
C LEU A 137 -9.78 7.81 -6.48
N ASP A 138 -10.97 7.63 -7.06
CA ASP A 138 -11.55 8.63 -7.96
C ASP A 138 -11.79 9.94 -7.18
N TYR A 139 -12.42 9.84 -6.00
CA TYR A 139 -12.68 10.99 -5.12
C TYR A 139 -11.41 11.79 -4.81
N VAL A 140 -10.36 11.14 -4.29
CA VAL A 140 -9.14 11.87 -3.89
C VAL A 140 -8.44 12.53 -5.06
N ASN A 141 -8.49 11.94 -6.26
CA ASN A 141 -7.90 12.55 -7.45
C ASN A 141 -8.75 13.69 -8.02
N GLU A 142 -10.04 13.73 -7.71
CA GLU A 142 -10.89 14.88 -8.04
C GLU A 142 -10.67 16.04 -7.07
N VAL A 143 -10.65 15.80 -5.76
CA VAL A 143 -10.55 16.87 -4.74
C VAL A 143 -9.12 17.32 -4.45
N CYS A 144 -8.13 16.44 -4.65
CA CYS A 144 -6.71 16.71 -4.42
C CYS A 144 -5.87 16.01 -5.51
N PRO A 145 -5.89 16.49 -6.76
CA PRO A 145 -5.08 15.93 -7.85
C PRO A 145 -3.58 16.14 -7.59
N GLY A 146 -2.78 15.10 -7.83
CA GLY A 146 -1.31 15.19 -7.65
C GLY A 146 -0.90 15.61 -6.23
N SER A 147 0.18 16.37 -6.14
CA SER A 147 0.63 17.08 -4.94
C SER A 147 -0.15 18.40 -4.75
N CYS A 148 -1.46 18.31 -4.51
CA CYS A 148 -2.37 19.46 -4.54
C CYS A 148 -2.06 20.56 -3.50
N PHE A 149 -1.38 20.21 -2.41
CA PHE A 149 -1.00 21.14 -1.33
C PHE A 149 0.44 21.65 -1.44
N ALA A 150 1.15 21.36 -2.54
CA ALA A 150 2.47 21.94 -2.76
C ALA A 150 2.35 23.47 -3.01
N PRO A 151 3.29 24.30 -2.52
CA PRO A 151 4.51 23.93 -1.78
C PRO A 151 4.34 23.83 -0.25
N ASP A 152 3.14 24.02 0.30
CA ASP A 152 2.91 24.04 1.76
C ASP A 152 3.10 22.65 2.42
N VAL A 153 2.97 21.58 1.62
CA VAL A 153 3.31 20.20 1.97
C VAL A 153 4.19 19.58 0.90
N ASP A 154 5.32 18.99 1.32
CA ASP A 154 6.19 18.20 0.45
C ASP A 154 5.64 16.78 0.27
N TYR A 155 5.64 16.29 -0.97
CA TYR A 155 5.18 14.93 -1.31
C TYR A 155 6.35 14.09 -1.78
N ILE A 156 6.60 12.97 -1.08
CA ILE A 156 7.64 12.01 -1.42
C ILE A 156 6.99 10.66 -1.67
N CYS A 157 7.05 10.18 -2.90
CA CYS A 157 6.41 8.91 -3.28
C CYS A 157 7.46 7.86 -3.61
N VAL A 158 7.59 6.86 -2.75
CA VAL A 158 8.57 5.78 -2.85
C VAL A 158 7.89 4.54 -3.43
N ALA A 159 8.38 4.07 -4.57
CA ALA A 159 7.88 2.92 -5.30
C ALA A 159 8.93 1.80 -5.39
N GLY A 160 8.57 0.59 -4.99
CA GLY A 160 9.41 -0.60 -5.13
C GLY A 160 9.30 -1.24 -6.51
N ARG A 161 10.42 -1.79 -6.99
CA ARG A 161 10.54 -2.57 -8.24
C ARG A 161 11.11 -3.95 -7.93
N PHE A 162 10.29 -4.80 -7.30
CA PHE A 162 10.67 -6.16 -6.92
C PHE A 162 10.46 -7.17 -8.05
N VAL A 163 9.28 -7.13 -8.68
CA VAL A 163 8.86 -8.13 -9.67
C VAL A 163 8.09 -7.48 -10.80
N LYS A 164 8.39 -7.89 -12.04
CA LYS A 164 7.62 -7.53 -13.23
C LYS A 164 6.48 -8.51 -13.40
N GLY A 165 5.25 -8.01 -13.49
CA GLY A 165 4.10 -8.85 -13.76
C GLY A 165 4.12 -9.42 -15.18
N GLU A 166 3.38 -10.50 -15.39
CA GLU A 166 3.16 -11.14 -16.68
C GLU A 166 1.66 -11.29 -16.99
N ARG A 167 1.31 -11.35 -18.28
CA ARG A 167 -0.06 -11.62 -18.72
C ARG A 167 -0.37 -13.11 -18.61
N PHE A 168 -1.60 -13.47 -18.24
CA PHE A 168 -2.10 -14.82 -18.50
C PHE A 168 -2.45 -14.96 -19.99
N PHE A 169 -1.88 -15.96 -20.65
CA PHE A 169 -2.15 -16.28 -22.06
C PHE A 169 -3.34 -17.23 -22.26
N SER A 170 -3.96 -17.74 -21.17
CA SER A 170 -4.99 -18.79 -21.18
C SER A 170 -6.34 -18.29 -20.66
N GLU A 171 -7.43 -18.94 -21.10
CA GLU A 171 -8.82 -18.68 -20.69
C GLU A 171 -9.08 -18.86 -19.19
N LYS A 172 -8.21 -19.58 -18.46
CA LYS A 172 -8.31 -19.73 -17.00
C LYS A 172 -7.62 -18.57 -16.28
N ARG A 173 -8.40 -17.54 -15.95
CA ARG A 173 -7.96 -16.43 -15.09
C ARG A 173 -8.27 -16.76 -13.63
N PRO A 174 -7.27 -16.87 -12.73
CA PRO A 174 -7.54 -16.96 -11.31
C PRO A 174 -8.15 -15.65 -10.80
N ALA A 175 -9.07 -15.75 -9.83
CA ALA A 175 -9.51 -14.58 -9.08
C ALA A 175 -8.39 -14.16 -8.13
N VAL A 176 -7.78 -13.00 -8.37
CA VAL A 176 -6.68 -12.47 -7.57
C VAL A 176 -7.12 -11.14 -6.95
N ALA A 177 -7.04 -11.04 -5.62
CA ALA A 177 -7.21 -9.80 -4.90
C ALA A 177 -5.84 -9.23 -4.53
N ALA A 178 -5.62 -7.94 -4.81
CA ALA A 178 -4.47 -7.21 -4.32
C ALA A 178 -4.73 -6.82 -2.85
N THR A 179 -4.43 -7.74 -1.94
CA THR A 179 -4.44 -7.45 -0.49
C THR A 179 -3.03 -7.07 -0.07
N GLY A 180 -2.84 -6.05 0.77
CA GLY A 180 -1.52 -5.53 1.20
C GLY A 180 -0.54 -6.52 1.87
N LEU A 181 -0.82 -7.82 1.85
CA LEU A 181 0.07 -8.92 2.24
C LEU A 181 0.69 -9.67 1.03
N GLY A 182 0.36 -9.28 -0.21
CA GLY A 182 0.75 -10.01 -1.42
C GLY A 182 -0.47 -10.48 -2.21
N ALA A 183 -0.26 -10.90 -3.47
CA ALA A 183 -1.31 -11.51 -4.27
C ALA A 183 -1.74 -12.85 -3.65
N LEU A 184 -3.01 -12.98 -3.28
CA LEU A 184 -3.60 -14.22 -2.77
C LEU A 184 -4.33 -14.94 -3.91
N VAL A 185 -4.19 -16.27 -3.96
CA VAL A 185 -4.83 -17.12 -4.99
C VAL A 185 -5.82 -18.07 -4.31
N ALA A 186 -7.06 -18.07 -4.80
CA ALA A 186 -7.99 -19.18 -4.53
C ALA A 186 -7.67 -20.32 -5.50
N THR A 187 -7.26 -21.47 -4.96
CA THR A 187 -7.03 -22.69 -5.77
C THR A 187 -8.35 -23.41 -6.05
N ASN A 188 -8.37 -24.32 -7.03
CA ASN A 188 -9.56 -25.11 -7.39
C ASN A 188 -10.09 -25.99 -6.24
N GLU A 189 -9.31 -26.17 -5.16
CA GLU A 189 -9.68 -26.92 -3.96
C GLU A 189 -10.26 -26.01 -2.85
N GLY A 190 -10.41 -24.71 -3.12
CA GLY A 190 -10.93 -23.75 -2.13
C GLY A 190 -9.89 -23.28 -1.10
N GLU A 191 -8.63 -23.72 -1.20
CA GLU A 191 -7.54 -23.22 -0.36
C GLU A 191 -7.02 -21.87 -0.87
N ILE A 192 -6.88 -20.92 0.05
CA ILE A 192 -6.21 -19.63 -0.15
C ILE A 192 -4.76 -19.80 0.32
N ARG A 193 -3.79 -19.70 -0.59
CA ARG A 193 -2.36 -19.80 -0.25
C ARG A 193 -1.63 -18.49 -0.54
N SER A 194 -0.61 -18.20 0.28
CA SER A 194 0.28 -17.08 0.00
C SER A 194 1.21 -17.47 -1.14
N VAL A 195 1.41 -16.52 -2.05
CA VAL A 195 2.25 -16.66 -3.24
C VAL A 195 3.70 -17.12 -2.90
N SER A 196 4.21 -16.74 -1.73
CA SER A 196 5.53 -17.13 -1.22
C SER A 196 5.63 -18.60 -0.80
N GLU A 197 4.52 -19.26 -0.46
CA GLU A 197 4.53 -20.69 -0.10
C GLU A 197 4.73 -21.58 -1.33
N LEU A 198 4.26 -21.15 -2.51
CA LEU A 198 4.36 -21.90 -3.76
C LEU A 198 5.78 -21.94 -4.33
N SER A 199 6.63 -20.96 -3.97
CA SER A 199 8.02 -20.85 -4.46
C SER A 199 9.05 -21.56 -3.57
N ASN A 200 8.69 -21.97 -2.36
CA ASN A 200 9.59 -22.61 -1.39
C ASN A 200 9.68 -24.15 -1.49
N SER A 201 9.23 -24.74 -2.60
CA SER A 201 9.46 -26.16 -2.90
C SER A 201 10.96 -26.41 -3.17
N LYS A 202 11.62 -27.17 -2.28
CA LYS A 202 13.03 -27.60 -2.40
C LYS A 202 13.23 -28.67 -3.48
N ASN A 203 12.92 -28.36 -4.74
CA ASN A 203 13.25 -29.24 -5.87
C ASN A 203 14.27 -28.55 -6.80
N ASP A 204 15.41 -29.22 -7.02
CA ASP A 204 16.56 -28.76 -7.83
C ASP A 204 16.32 -28.77 -9.35
N ASN A 205 15.06 -28.74 -9.80
CA ASN A 205 14.69 -28.83 -11.21
C ASN A 205 14.52 -27.41 -11.78
N GLU A 206 15.50 -26.90 -12.54
CA GLU A 206 15.50 -25.53 -13.09
C GLU A 206 14.24 -25.19 -13.90
N LYS A 207 13.67 -26.18 -14.62
CA LYS A 207 12.41 -26.00 -15.36
C LYS A 207 11.21 -25.80 -14.44
N GLU A 208 11.13 -26.50 -13.31
CA GLU A 208 10.05 -26.32 -12.33
C GLU A 208 10.17 -24.96 -11.65
N LYS A 209 11.39 -24.54 -11.29
CA LYS A 209 11.68 -23.23 -10.73
C LYS A 209 11.28 -22.10 -11.69
N GLN A 210 11.65 -22.21 -12.98
CA GLN A 210 11.29 -21.22 -13.99
C GLN A 210 9.77 -21.16 -14.23
N ASN A 211 9.09 -22.31 -14.24
CA ASN A 211 7.64 -22.37 -14.36
C ASN A 211 6.94 -21.75 -13.14
N ALA A 212 7.44 -21.98 -11.93
CA ALA A 212 6.92 -21.37 -10.71
C ALA A 212 7.11 -19.84 -10.73
N ILE A 213 8.28 -19.34 -11.18
CA ILE A 213 8.54 -17.90 -11.32
C ILE A 213 7.61 -17.25 -12.36
N SER A 214 7.39 -17.89 -13.52
CA SER A 214 6.46 -17.35 -14.51
C SER A 214 5.02 -17.39 -14.01
N PHE A 215 4.60 -18.47 -13.35
CA PHE A 215 3.27 -18.54 -12.74
C PHE A 215 3.05 -17.44 -11.69
N GLN A 216 4.06 -17.24 -10.83
CA GLN A 216 4.09 -16.18 -9.85
C GLN A 216 3.97 -14.79 -10.47
N SER A 217 4.76 -14.51 -11.51
CA SER A 217 4.74 -13.24 -12.24
C SER A 217 3.38 -13.00 -12.90
N ARG A 218 2.69 -14.05 -13.36
CA ARG A 218 1.33 -13.93 -13.92
C ARG A 218 0.28 -13.59 -12.87
N ILE A 219 0.37 -14.19 -11.67
CA ILE A 219 -0.52 -13.86 -10.55
C ILE A 219 -0.34 -12.40 -10.15
N VAL A 220 0.92 -11.96 -9.97
CA VAL A 220 1.24 -10.56 -9.66
C VAL A 220 0.74 -9.63 -10.77
N GLY A 221 0.93 -10.02 -12.04
CA GLY A 221 0.42 -9.26 -13.18
C GLY A 221 -1.10 -9.08 -13.14
N GLN A 222 -1.88 -10.07 -12.69
CA GLN A 222 -3.32 -9.85 -12.50
C GLN A 222 -3.62 -8.89 -11.36
N GLY A 223 -2.87 -8.93 -10.26
CA GLY A 223 -2.96 -7.94 -9.19
C GLY A 223 -2.70 -6.53 -9.70
N TYR A 224 -1.59 -6.32 -10.43
CA TYR A 224 -1.27 -5.03 -11.05
C TYR A 224 -2.33 -4.56 -12.03
N LYS A 225 -2.93 -5.48 -12.80
CA LYS A 225 -4.03 -5.16 -13.70
C LYS A 225 -5.24 -4.62 -12.92
N GLN A 226 -5.55 -5.15 -11.74
CA GLN A 226 -6.62 -4.59 -10.90
C GLN A 226 -6.34 -3.17 -10.42
N VAL A 227 -5.08 -2.77 -10.31
CA VAL A 227 -4.67 -1.45 -9.80
C VAL A 227 -4.47 -0.42 -10.93
N CYS A 228 -3.78 -0.79 -12.01
CA CYS A 228 -3.40 0.14 -13.08
C CYS A 228 -3.93 -0.23 -14.48
N GLY A 229 -4.72 -1.31 -14.59
CA GLY A 229 -5.25 -1.79 -15.87
C GLY A 229 -4.26 -2.58 -16.73
N GLN A 230 -2.98 -2.67 -16.34
CA GLN A 230 -1.93 -3.37 -17.07
C GLN A 230 -1.29 -4.47 -16.21
N ALA A 231 -0.98 -5.62 -16.82
CA ALA A 231 -0.39 -6.75 -16.11
C ALA A 231 1.13 -6.81 -16.22
N ASP A 232 1.68 -6.34 -17.34
CA ASP A 232 3.08 -6.44 -17.73
C ASP A 232 3.93 -5.24 -17.29
N VAL A 233 3.71 -4.78 -16.05
CA VAL A 233 4.37 -3.63 -15.44
C VAL A 233 5.23 -4.05 -14.25
N TRP A 234 6.19 -3.21 -13.90
CA TRP A 234 7.00 -3.36 -12.68
C TRP A 234 6.24 -2.88 -11.45
N GLY A 235 6.54 -3.48 -10.30
CA GLY A 235 6.03 -3.06 -9.00
C GLY A 235 6.66 -3.83 -7.86
N ASP A 236 6.14 -3.60 -6.66
CA ASP A 236 6.66 -4.14 -5.40
C ASP A 236 6.04 -5.50 -5.00
N GLY A 237 5.34 -6.15 -5.92
CA GLY A 237 4.60 -7.40 -5.72
C GLY A 237 3.12 -7.21 -5.38
N VAL A 238 2.69 -5.98 -5.06
CA VAL A 238 1.27 -5.63 -4.80
C VAL A 238 0.86 -4.42 -5.62
N VAL A 239 1.64 -3.34 -5.54
CA VAL A 239 1.36 -2.06 -6.17
C VAL A 239 2.30 -1.86 -7.36
N PRO A 240 1.76 -1.64 -8.56
CA PRO A 240 2.58 -1.33 -9.72
C PRO A 240 3.21 0.06 -9.55
N GLN A 241 4.48 0.19 -9.95
CA GLN A 241 5.27 1.41 -9.83
C GLN A 241 4.56 2.63 -10.44
N VAL A 242 3.89 2.42 -11.58
CA VAL A 242 3.14 3.48 -12.29
C VAL A 242 1.98 4.07 -11.48
N SER A 243 1.44 3.32 -10.52
CA SER A 243 0.41 3.80 -9.59
C SER A 243 1.00 4.29 -8.28
N ALA A 244 2.26 3.98 -8.00
CA ALA A 244 2.96 4.40 -6.78
C ALA A 244 3.57 5.80 -6.88
N HIS A 245 3.77 6.29 -8.11
CA HIS A 245 4.17 7.67 -8.35
C HIS A 245 2.96 8.61 -8.39
N LEU A 246 3.18 9.86 -8.01
CA LEU A 246 2.18 10.92 -7.98
C LEU A 246 2.70 12.14 -8.74
N ASP A 247 1.84 12.77 -9.53
CA ASP A 247 2.21 13.99 -10.26
C ASP A 247 2.53 15.14 -9.31
N GLY A 248 3.55 15.93 -9.63
CA GLY A 248 4.09 17.01 -8.78
C GLY A 248 4.88 16.55 -7.54
N ALA A 249 4.86 15.27 -7.18
CA ALA A 249 5.64 14.74 -6.06
C ALA A 249 7.10 14.43 -6.44
N LYS A 250 7.97 14.37 -5.43
CA LYS A 250 9.28 13.74 -5.56
C LYS A 250 9.10 12.22 -5.61
N ASN A 251 9.20 11.67 -6.82
CA ASN A 251 9.04 10.24 -7.07
C ASN A 251 10.39 9.51 -6.99
N ILE A 252 10.48 8.50 -6.12
CA ILE A 252 11.66 7.68 -5.89
C ILE A 252 11.32 6.23 -6.25
N THR A 253 12.10 5.61 -7.13
CA THR A 253 11.98 4.18 -7.46
C THR A 253 13.15 3.40 -6.88
N LEU A 254 12.86 2.30 -6.18
CA LEU A 254 13.86 1.45 -5.53
C LEU A 254 13.80 0.02 -6.08
N ASP A 255 14.91 -0.44 -6.65
CA ASP A 255 15.05 -1.79 -7.22
C ASP A 255 15.12 -2.86 -6.14
N GLY A 256 14.44 -3.99 -6.36
CA GLY A 256 14.45 -5.11 -5.43
C GLY A 256 13.66 -4.89 -4.14
N VAL A 257 12.94 -3.77 -4.00
CA VAL A 257 12.13 -3.47 -2.81
C VAL A 257 10.72 -4.02 -2.95
N TYR A 258 10.33 -4.88 -2.00
CA TYR A 258 9.03 -5.52 -1.88
C TYR A 258 8.04 -4.69 -1.03
N HIS A 259 6.75 -4.99 -1.19
CA HIS A 259 5.66 -4.23 -0.56
C HIS A 259 5.65 -4.34 0.98
N SER A 260 5.68 -5.57 1.50
CA SER A 260 5.26 -5.84 2.88
C SER A 260 6.44 -5.98 3.86
N PRO A 261 6.29 -5.49 5.10
CA PRO A 261 7.23 -5.80 6.20
C PRO A 261 7.23 -7.29 6.58
N VAL A 262 6.16 -8.03 6.26
CA VAL A 262 6.06 -9.46 6.62
C VAL A 262 7.12 -10.24 5.83
N GLY A 263 8.03 -10.90 6.54
CA GLY A 263 9.17 -11.63 5.98
C GLY A 263 10.29 -10.76 5.40
N ALA A 264 10.31 -9.46 5.72
CA ALA A 264 11.39 -8.53 5.39
C ALA A 264 12.76 -8.90 6.00
N ARG A 265 12.76 -9.74 7.03
CA ARG A 265 13.99 -10.28 7.64
C ARG A 265 14.76 -11.22 6.69
N HIS A 266 14.16 -11.64 5.57
CA HIS A 266 14.86 -12.40 4.54
C HIS A 266 15.66 -11.45 3.63
N PRO A 267 16.98 -11.64 3.47
CA PRO A 267 17.84 -10.70 2.74
C PRO A 267 17.42 -10.52 1.27
N ASP A 268 16.83 -11.56 0.66
CA ASP A 268 16.37 -11.52 -0.73
C ASP A 268 15.03 -10.80 -0.93
N ARG A 269 14.42 -10.25 0.14
CA ARG A 269 13.14 -9.54 0.06
C ARG A 269 13.10 -8.31 0.99
N PRO A 270 13.98 -7.31 0.75
CA PRO A 270 13.93 -6.07 1.51
C PRO A 270 12.60 -5.35 1.23
N TRP A 271 12.11 -4.61 2.21
CA TRP A 271 10.94 -3.75 2.08
C TRP A 271 11.32 -2.30 2.36
N TYR A 272 10.37 -1.38 2.24
CA TYR A 272 10.61 0.06 2.43
C TYR A 272 11.25 0.43 3.78
N GLY A 273 11.04 -0.37 4.83
CA GLY A 273 11.62 -0.15 6.17
C GLY A 273 12.89 -0.95 6.47
N SER A 274 13.48 -1.65 5.50
CA SER A 274 14.77 -2.33 5.67
C SER A 274 15.92 -1.32 5.82
N GLU A 275 16.92 -1.62 6.65
CA GLU A 275 18.03 -0.71 7.03
C GLU A 275 18.70 0.03 5.84
N GLY A 276 19.08 -0.69 4.78
CA GLY A 276 19.67 -0.10 3.57
C GLY A 276 18.67 0.57 2.62
N ILE A 277 17.37 0.44 2.89
CA ILE A 277 16.31 1.10 2.11
C ILE A 277 15.91 2.43 2.76
N LEU A 278 16.00 2.52 4.09
CA LEU A 278 15.67 3.71 4.87
C LEU A 278 16.47 4.95 4.44
N GLU A 279 17.75 4.79 4.08
CA GLU A 279 18.62 5.90 3.66
C GLU A 279 18.11 6.65 2.42
N HIS A 280 17.25 6.03 1.61
CA HIS A 280 16.74 6.64 0.39
C HIS A 280 15.58 7.60 0.61
N TRP A 281 14.88 7.54 1.75
CA TRP A 281 13.68 8.34 1.97
C TRP A 281 13.59 9.01 3.35
N ILE A 282 14.28 8.51 4.38
CA ILE A 282 14.40 9.20 5.68
C ILE A 282 14.91 10.64 5.55
N PRO A 283 15.88 10.98 4.68
CA PRO A 283 16.36 12.35 4.53
C PRO A 283 15.30 13.37 4.08
N HIS A 284 14.07 12.92 3.77
CA HIS A 284 12.94 13.77 3.44
C HIS A 284 11.95 13.97 4.59
N LEU A 285 12.17 13.33 5.74
CA LEU A 285 11.41 13.62 6.96
C LEU A 285 11.91 14.92 7.61
N LEU A 286 11.04 15.53 8.41
CA LEU A 286 11.38 16.63 9.31
C LEU A 286 12.28 16.18 10.47
#